data_AF-A0A7J4TMF7-F1
#
_entry.id   AF-A0A7J4TMF7-F1
#
_cell.length_a   1.000
_cell.length_b   1.000
_cell.length_c   1.000
_cell.angle_alpha   90.00
_cell.angle_beta   90.00
_cell.angle_gamma   90.00
#
_symmetry.space_group_name_H-M   'P 1'
#
loop_
_entity.id
_entity.type
_entity.pdbx_description
1 polymer ?
#
loop_
_entity_poly.entity_id
_entity_poly.type
_entity_poly.pdbx_seq_one_letter_code
_entity_poly.pdbx_strand_id
1 'polypeptide(L)'
;MKLKYKIMLLSVLIVTLAFMAYSYSQIPFYTQEYPAGPSLNTGDRLLIVAPHPDDEVICNGGIIGYAVEHHIPVKVVVVTDGNDTKTSPITRHGETINGTKILGLNEEDVIFLGYNDGSLRSLLNDYWDNKNPFTAPDGSKQINYPYAHEKNASYSGSSLTNNLKTIITDFNPTIIVYPGGDDEQFDHQATSGFIEHATIQTGYSGSKYTYLLHLPPNWPSPRSYYPEYYLVPPKQLVGMENGPKWSVFNLTTHQERLKEESLQAYRTQIVPSSYLLSFLRKNELFAEYSTINVSRNNVNITEQDYARGLQVPSILFVDAAGDGKYHGKEEPWDILSAGMDIEKERSWISLKTVGKPVSSAVYNVRLNIFNPEGTQRVKISVDNGAARLERGSIGTSTSEEIPLIIKNNTMIMEVPSNLFKNNPYIILSIDATKSGAVLDQTPWRVVKVQP
;
A
#
# COMPACT_ATOMS: atom_id res chain seq x y z
N MET A 1 1.39 34.61 51.27
CA MET A 1 2.12 34.28 50.02
C MET A 1 2.33 35.55 49.20
N LYS A 2 3.57 35.92 48.82
CA LYS A 2 3.82 37.19 48.09
C LYS A 2 3.10 37.18 46.73
N LEU A 3 2.62 38.33 46.26
CA LEU A 3 1.85 38.47 45.00
C LEU A 3 2.52 37.76 43.80
N LYS A 4 3.86 37.82 43.71
CA LYS A 4 4.64 37.12 42.68
C LYS A 4 4.42 35.60 42.67
N TYR A 5 4.29 34.95 43.83
CA TYR A 5 4.00 33.51 43.90
C TYR A 5 2.57 33.18 43.48
N LYS A 6 1.58 34.06 43.77
CA LYS A 6 0.21 33.88 43.30
C LYS A 6 0.13 33.96 41.77
N ILE A 7 0.83 34.93 41.18
CA ILE A 7 0.92 35.09 39.72
C ILE A 7 1.60 33.87 39.10
N MET A 8 2.72 33.41 39.66
CA MET A 8 3.43 32.23 39.16
C MET A 8 2.56 30.96 39.20
N LEU A 9 1.86 30.70 40.31
CA LEU A 9 0.95 29.55 40.42
C LEU A 9 -0.23 29.65 39.46
N LEU A 10 -0.79 30.84 39.27
CA LEU A 10 -1.86 31.07 38.30
C LEU A 10 -1.38 30.82 36.86
N SER A 11 -0.17 31.28 36.51
CA SER A 11 0.42 31.02 35.19
C SER A 11 0.65 29.53 34.96
N VAL A 12 1.22 28.81 35.94
CA VAL A 12 1.38 27.35 35.87
C VAL A 12 0.03 26.68 35.68
N LEU A 13 -0.99 27.03 36.48
CA LEU A 13 -2.33 26.48 36.36
C LEU A 13 -2.94 26.74 34.97
N ILE A 14 -2.83 27.96 34.43
CA ILE A 14 -3.34 28.29 33.09
C ILE A 14 -2.62 27.46 32.04
N VAL A 15 -1.29 27.33 32.10
CA VAL A 15 -0.51 26.52 31.16
C VAL A 15 -0.90 25.04 31.27
N THR A 16 -1.05 24.50 32.48
CA THR A 16 -1.49 23.11 32.68
C THR A 16 -2.91 22.87 32.20
N LEU A 17 -3.86 23.78 32.47
CA LEU A 17 -5.24 23.68 31.97
C LEU A 17 -5.29 23.80 30.45
N ALA A 18 -4.53 24.73 29.85
CA ALA A 18 -4.44 24.87 28.41
C ALA A 18 -3.83 23.62 27.77
N PHE A 19 -2.78 23.06 28.38
CA PHE A 19 -2.17 21.81 27.92
C PHE A 19 -3.14 20.64 28.05
N MET A 20 -3.86 20.49 29.16
CA MET A 20 -4.87 19.44 29.34
C MET A 20 -6.03 19.60 28.36
N ALA A 21 -6.53 20.82 28.14
CA ALA A 21 -7.59 21.09 27.17
C ALA A 21 -7.13 20.78 25.74
N TYR A 22 -5.89 21.16 25.38
CA TYR A 22 -5.30 20.83 24.10
C TYR A 22 -5.12 19.32 23.92
N SER A 23 -4.55 18.62 24.91
CA SER A 23 -4.41 17.16 24.87
C SER A 23 -5.76 16.46 24.74
N TYR A 24 -6.77 16.90 25.50
CA TYR A 24 -8.12 16.34 25.45
C TYR A 24 -8.79 16.60 24.09
N SER A 25 -8.55 17.76 23.47
CA SER A 25 -9.07 18.07 22.13
C SER A 25 -8.41 17.24 21.01
N GLN A 26 -7.28 16.57 21.28
CA GLN A 26 -6.64 15.66 20.32
C GLN A 26 -7.12 14.21 20.49
N ILE A 27 -7.95 13.89 21.50
CA ILE A 27 -8.45 12.52 21.71
C ILE A 27 -9.61 12.26 20.74
N PRO A 28 -9.56 11.18 19.93
CA PRO A 28 -10.58 10.87 18.93
C PRO A 28 -11.81 10.20 19.57
N PHE A 29 -12.49 10.89 20.49
CA PHE A 29 -13.77 10.45 21.06
C PHE A 29 -14.95 10.58 20.11
N TYR A 30 -14.78 11.33 19.01
CA TYR A 30 -15.83 11.59 18.03
C TYR A 30 -15.29 11.31 16.64
N THR A 31 -16.15 10.79 15.76
CA THR A 31 -15.88 10.70 14.34
C THR A 31 -15.65 12.11 13.81
N GLN A 32 -14.45 12.37 13.28
CA GLN A 32 -14.24 13.53 12.41
C GLN A 32 -15.18 13.40 11.19
N GLU A 33 -15.61 14.52 10.59
CA GLU A 33 -16.58 14.54 9.46
C GLU A 33 -16.00 13.89 8.19
N TYR A 34 -15.86 12.57 8.18
CA TYR A 34 -15.56 11.77 6.99
C TYR A 34 -16.84 11.08 6.50
N PRO A 35 -16.98 10.86 5.19
CA PRO A 35 -18.12 10.16 4.64
C PRO A 35 -18.22 8.74 5.21
N ALA A 36 -19.45 8.27 5.40
CA ALA A 36 -19.67 6.87 5.76
C ALA A 36 -19.33 5.96 4.58
N GLY A 37 -18.62 4.87 4.83
CA GLY A 37 -18.31 3.88 3.81
C GLY A 37 -17.27 2.86 4.27
N PRO A 38 -17.20 1.68 3.62
CA PRO A 38 -18.00 1.22 2.48
C PRO A 38 -19.50 1.06 2.79
N SER A 39 -20.36 1.33 1.81
CA SER A 39 -21.79 1.01 1.92
C SER A 39 -22.06 -0.36 1.29
N LEU A 40 -22.68 -1.26 2.06
CA LEU A 40 -22.96 -2.63 1.66
C LEU A 40 -24.47 -2.88 1.64
N ASN A 41 -24.96 -3.45 0.54
CA ASN A 41 -26.35 -3.83 0.32
C ASN A 41 -26.48 -5.37 0.20
N THR A 42 -27.69 -5.90 0.36
CA THR A 42 -27.94 -7.35 0.31
C THR A 42 -27.64 -8.02 -1.05
N GLY A 43 -27.50 -7.23 -2.13
CA GLY A 43 -27.09 -7.71 -3.45
C GLY A 43 -25.57 -7.72 -3.66
N ASP A 44 -24.79 -7.21 -2.71
CA ASP A 44 -23.34 -7.13 -2.83
C ASP A 44 -22.65 -8.48 -2.57
N ARG A 45 -21.39 -8.57 -2.97
CA ARG A 45 -20.50 -9.70 -2.76
C ARG A 45 -19.13 -9.15 -2.38
N LEU A 46 -18.71 -9.40 -1.14
CA LEU A 46 -17.52 -8.81 -0.53
C LEU A 46 -16.32 -9.75 -0.66
N LEU A 47 -15.25 -9.29 -1.31
CA LEU A 47 -13.95 -9.97 -1.33
C LEU A 47 -12.96 -9.19 -0.47
N ILE A 48 -12.50 -9.78 0.63
CA ILE A 48 -11.40 -9.25 1.45
C ILE A 48 -10.10 -9.90 0.98
N VAL A 49 -9.05 -9.11 0.82
CA VAL A 49 -7.70 -9.58 0.47
C VAL A 49 -6.72 -9.14 1.55
N ALA A 50 -6.10 -10.12 2.17
CA ALA A 50 -5.18 -10.02 3.30
C ALA A 50 -3.80 -10.51 2.88
N PRO A 51 -2.76 -9.65 2.91
CA PRO A 51 -1.39 -10.08 2.66
C PRO A 51 -0.95 -11.22 3.59
N HIS A 52 -1.21 -11.10 4.90
CA HIS A 52 -0.80 -12.05 5.93
C HIS A 52 -2.00 -12.61 6.71
N PRO A 53 -1.85 -13.80 7.34
CA PRO A 53 -2.85 -14.36 8.25
C PRO A 53 -3.02 -13.52 9.53
N ASP A 54 -4.01 -12.62 9.55
CA ASP A 54 -4.45 -11.70 10.63
C ASP A 54 -5.02 -10.40 10.05
N ASP A 55 -4.47 -9.92 8.92
CA ASP A 55 -4.87 -8.68 8.25
C ASP A 55 -6.36 -8.68 7.86
N GLU A 56 -6.93 -9.84 7.56
CA GLU A 56 -8.35 -10.00 7.27
C GLU A 56 -9.25 -9.59 8.44
N VAL A 57 -8.75 -9.66 9.68
CA VAL A 57 -9.50 -9.27 10.89
C VAL A 57 -9.08 -7.90 11.41
N ILE A 58 -7.77 -7.60 11.41
CA ILE A 58 -7.25 -6.38 12.06
C ILE A 58 -7.95 -5.12 11.54
N CYS A 59 -8.04 -4.98 10.22
CA CYS A 59 -8.64 -3.81 9.59
C CYS A 59 -10.09 -4.03 9.13
N ASN A 60 -10.53 -5.29 9.00
CA ASN A 60 -11.77 -5.63 8.28
C ASN A 60 -12.74 -6.54 9.04
N GLY A 61 -12.44 -6.90 10.30
CA GLY A 61 -13.29 -7.81 11.07
C GLY A 61 -14.72 -7.30 11.27
N GLY A 62 -14.89 -5.99 11.38
CA GLY A 62 -16.19 -5.34 11.54
C GLY A 62 -17.05 -5.39 10.27
N ILE A 63 -16.48 -5.03 9.11
CA ILE A 63 -17.17 -5.13 7.81
C ILE A 63 -17.49 -6.58 7.42
N ILE A 64 -16.61 -7.54 7.75
CA ILE A 64 -16.90 -8.98 7.59
C ILE A 64 -18.09 -9.37 8.46
N GLY A 65 -18.07 -9.04 9.75
CA GLY A 65 -19.16 -9.34 10.68
C GLY A 65 -20.49 -8.71 10.24
N TYR A 66 -20.47 -7.46 9.76
CA TYR A 66 -21.64 -6.80 9.19
C TYR A 66 -22.18 -7.56 7.96
N ALA A 67 -21.31 -7.94 7.03
CA ALA A 67 -21.71 -8.64 5.82
C ALA A 67 -22.37 -9.99 6.15
N VAL A 68 -21.80 -10.75 7.09
CA VAL A 68 -22.37 -12.02 7.58
C VAL A 68 -23.74 -11.80 8.24
N GLU A 69 -23.86 -10.80 9.13
CA GLU A 69 -25.12 -10.43 9.80
C GLU A 69 -26.24 -10.12 8.80
N HIS A 70 -25.89 -9.53 7.64
CA HIS A 70 -26.83 -9.14 6.59
C HIS A 70 -26.93 -10.14 5.43
N HIS A 71 -26.34 -11.34 5.57
CA HIS A 71 -26.33 -12.40 4.56
C HIS A 71 -25.72 -11.97 3.22
N ILE A 72 -24.76 -11.06 3.24
CA ILE A 72 -23.96 -10.64 2.10
C ILE A 72 -22.84 -11.68 1.93
N PRO A 73 -22.68 -12.33 0.76
CA PRO A 73 -21.61 -13.27 0.53
C PRO A 73 -20.23 -12.65 0.76
N VAL A 74 -19.40 -13.31 1.55
CA VAL A 74 -18.02 -12.89 1.83
C VAL A 74 -17.05 -13.98 1.39
N LYS A 75 -15.94 -13.58 0.75
CA LYS A 75 -14.74 -14.41 0.64
C LYS A 75 -13.54 -13.64 1.19
N VAL A 76 -12.66 -14.36 1.87
CA VAL A 76 -11.37 -13.86 2.34
C VAL A 76 -10.27 -14.55 1.54
N VAL A 77 -9.33 -13.79 0.99
CA VAL A 77 -8.13 -14.30 0.34
C VAL A 77 -6.92 -13.93 1.19
N VAL A 78 -6.19 -14.93 1.67
CA VAL A 78 -4.91 -14.73 2.37
C VAL A 78 -3.77 -15.05 1.41
N VAL A 79 -2.93 -14.06 1.11
CA VAL A 79 -1.96 -14.13 0.00
C VAL A 79 -0.72 -14.92 0.41
N THR A 80 -0.17 -14.63 1.58
CA THR A 80 1.06 -15.28 2.05
C THR A 80 0.80 -16.37 3.10
N ASP A 81 1.82 -17.18 3.32
CA ASP A 81 1.86 -18.23 4.33
C ASP A 81 2.11 -17.69 5.75
N GLY A 82 2.43 -16.39 5.88
CA GLY A 82 2.76 -15.73 7.14
C GLY A 82 3.99 -16.32 7.84
N ASN A 83 4.88 -17.00 7.10
CA ASN A 83 6.06 -17.66 7.64
C ASN A 83 7.04 -16.64 8.24
N ASP A 84 6.94 -16.42 9.54
CA ASP A 84 7.89 -15.61 10.29
C ASP A 84 8.88 -16.48 11.09
N THR A 85 9.85 -15.85 11.74
CA THR A 85 10.87 -16.58 12.53
C THR A 85 10.34 -17.21 13.83
N LYS A 86 9.10 -16.94 14.22
CA LYS A 86 8.50 -17.26 15.52
C LYS A 86 7.40 -18.31 15.44
N THR A 87 6.72 -18.43 14.31
CA THR A 87 5.59 -19.34 14.10
C THR A 87 5.70 -20.09 12.77
N SER A 88 4.79 -21.04 12.55
CA SER A 88 4.75 -21.83 11.32
C SER A 88 3.53 -21.47 10.47
N PRO A 89 3.62 -21.59 9.13
CA PRO A 89 2.48 -21.44 8.22
C PRO A 89 1.25 -22.26 8.58
N ILE A 90 1.44 -23.49 9.06
CA ILE A 90 0.32 -24.35 9.48
C ILE A 90 -0.40 -23.77 10.71
N THR A 91 0.36 -23.21 11.65
CA THR A 91 -0.22 -22.57 12.84
C THR A 91 -1.01 -21.33 12.44
N ARG A 92 -0.41 -20.45 11.63
CA ARG A 92 -1.07 -19.21 11.17
C ARG A 92 -2.29 -19.46 10.29
N HIS A 93 -2.25 -20.47 9.42
CA HIS A 93 -3.43 -20.95 8.69
C HIS A 93 -4.58 -21.30 9.66
N GLY A 94 -4.28 -22.08 10.70
CA GLY A 94 -5.27 -22.44 11.73
C GLY A 94 -5.79 -21.22 12.51
N GLU A 95 -4.96 -20.22 12.76
CA GLU A 95 -5.37 -18.97 13.41
C GLU A 95 -6.35 -18.17 12.55
N THR A 96 -6.09 -18.02 11.24
CA THR A 96 -7.06 -17.41 10.32
C THR A 96 -8.40 -18.15 10.33
N ILE A 97 -8.40 -19.48 10.18
CA ILE A 97 -9.65 -20.26 10.17
C ILE A 97 -10.42 -20.09 11.48
N ASN A 98 -9.73 -20.06 12.61
CA ASN A 98 -10.38 -19.86 13.91
C ASN A 98 -10.91 -18.43 14.09
N GLY A 99 -10.15 -17.42 13.66
CA GLY A 99 -10.54 -16.01 13.73
C GLY A 99 -11.76 -15.71 12.86
N THR A 100 -11.69 -16.01 11.57
CA THR A 100 -12.79 -15.75 10.64
C THR A 100 -14.07 -16.52 10.98
N LYS A 101 -13.94 -17.71 11.57
CA LYS A 101 -15.08 -18.47 12.10
C LYS A 101 -15.84 -17.75 13.22
N ILE A 102 -15.14 -16.98 14.07
CA ILE A 102 -15.79 -16.15 15.11
C ILE A 102 -16.64 -15.05 14.47
N LEU A 103 -16.21 -14.53 13.32
CA LEU A 103 -16.99 -13.57 12.52
C LEU A 103 -18.14 -14.23 11.72
N GLY A 104 -18.28 -15.56 11.80
CA GLY A 104 -19.35 -16.32 11.18
C GLY A 104 -19.07 -16.81 9.76
N LEU A 105 -17.81 -16.78 9.32
CA LEU A 105 -17.39 -17.41 8.06
C LEU A 105 -17.16 -18.92 8.23
N ASN A 106 -17.40 -19.69 7.17
CA ASN A 106 -16.96 -21.09 7.12
C ASN A 106 -15.54 -21.19 6.55
N GLU A 107 -14.92 -22.36 6.67
CA GLU A 107 -13.57 -22.60 6.12
C GLU A 107 -13.54 -22.43 4.59
N GLU A 108 -14.61 -22.84 3.89
CA GLU A 108 -14.72 -22.63 2.44
C GLU A 108 -14.85 -21.16 2.02
N ASP A 109 -15.09 -20.24 2.96
CA ASP A 109 -15.10 -18.80 2.72
C ASP A 109 -13.72 -18.17 2.76
N VAL A 110 -12.70 -18.94 3.16
CA VAL A 110 -11.30 -18.50 3.21
C VAL A 110 -10.49 -19.22 2.15
N ILE A 111 -9.73 -18.47 1.36
CA ILE A 111 -8.90 -18.94 0.27
C ILE A 111 -7.45 -18.58 0.57
N PHE A 112 -6.59 -19.58 0.78
CA PHE A 112 -5.17 -19.36 0.98
C PHE A 112 -4.40 -19.52 -0.33
N LEU A 113 -3.57 -18.54 -0.68
CA LEU A 113 -2.69 -18.66 -1.85
C LEU A 113 -1.35 -19.32 -1.48
N GLY A 114 -0.84 -19.06 -0.26
CA GLY A 114 0.34 -19.76 0.28
C GLY A 114 1.68 -19.30 -0.28
N TYR A 115 1.76 -18.08 -0.83
CA TYR A 115 3.04 -17.48 -1.23
C TYR A 115 3.93 -17.21 -0.02
N ASN A 116 5.25 -17.23 -0.20
CA ASN A 116 6.15 -17.00 0.92
C ASN A 116 6.04 -15.55 1.45
N ASP A 117 5.86 -15.39 2.77
CA ASP A 117 5.92 -14.09 3.45
C ASP A 117 7.23 -13.34 3.13
N GLY A 118 7.10 -12.05 2.82
CA GLY A 118 8.18 -11.14 2.41
C GLY A 118 8.55 -11.21 0.93
N SER A 119 7.92 -12.09 0.15
CA SER A 119 8.28 -12.30 -1.25
C SER A 119 7.54 -11.41 -2.25
N LEU A 120 6.38 -10.83 -1.89
CA LEU A 120 5.44 -10.30 -2.88
C LEU A 120 6.00 -9.11 -3.67
N ARG A 121 6.76 -8.22 -3.02
CA ARG A 121 7.46 -7.12 -3.72
C ARG A 121 8.45 -7.65 -4.76
N SER A 122 9.14 -8.75 -4.45
CA SER A 122 10.07 -9.41 -5.38
C SER A 122 9.31 -10.09 -6.52
N LEU A 123 8.19 -10.77 -6.24
CA LEU A 123 7.34 -11.39 -7.27
C LEU A 123 6.82 -10.36 -8.29
N LEU A 124 6.44 -9.18 -7.80
CA LEU A 124 5.86 -8.13 -8.64
C LEU A 124 6.91 -7.42 -9.51
N ASN A 125 8.07 -7.11 -8.94
CA ASN A 125 9.11 -6.33 -9.59
C ASN A 125 10.12 -7.15 -10.38
N ASP A 126 10.49 -8.35 -9.90
CA ASP A 126 11.71 -9.04 -10.34
C ASP A 126 11.42 -10.50 -10.79
N TYR A 127 10.51 -11.20 -10.11
CA TYR A 127 10.20 -12.63 -10.32
C TYR A 127 8.80 -12.84 -10.89
N TRP A 128 8.52 -12.21 -12.04
CA TRP A 128 7.19 -12.30 -12.65
C TRP A 128 6.90 -13.64 -13.34
N ASP A 129 7.87 -14.20 -14.06
CA ASP A 129 7.66 -15.36 -14.93
C ASP A 129 7.85 -16.70 -14.20
N ASN A 130 6.94 -17.65 -14.45
CA ASN A 130 7.03 -19.05 -14.03
C ASN A 130 8.34 -19.75 -14.43
N LYS A 131 9.03 -19.30 -15.49
CA LYS A 131 10.34 -19.85 -15.89
C LYS A 131 11.49 -19.41 -15.00
N ASN A 132 11.33 -18.29 -14.28
CA ASN A 132 12.31 -17.77 -13.32
C ASN A 132 11.60 -17.44 -11.99
N PRO A 133 11.11 -18.46 -11.27
CA PRO A 133 10.41 -18.24 -10.02
C PRO A 133 11.37 -17.78 -8.92
N PHE A 134 10.82 -17.04 -7.97
CA PHE A 134 11.48 -16.71 -6.72
C PHE A 134 11.85 -17.99 -5.97
N THR A 135 13.01 -17.95 -5.29
CA THR A 135 13.47 -19.05 -4.44
C THR A 135 13.31 -18.61 -3.00
N ALA A 136 12.39 -19.24 -2.27
CA ALA A 136 12.17 -18.95 -0.86
C ALA A 136 13.39 -19.34 -0.01
N PRO A 137 13.49 -18.87 1.25
CA PRO A 137 14.63 -19.16 2.12
C PRO A 137 14.87 -20.67 2.36
N ASP A 138 13.84 -21.49 2.26
CA ASP A 138 13.92 -22.96 2.38
C ASP A 138 14.32 -23.67 1.06
N GLY A 139 14.57 -22.90 -0.01
CA GLY A 139 14.94 -23.40 -1.34
C GLY A 139 13.75 -23.72 -2.24
N SER A 140 12.51 -23.63 -1.75
CA SER A 140 11.32 -23.90 -2.56
C SER A 140 11.08 -22.81 -3.61
N LYS A 141 10.48 -23.21 -4.73
CA LYS A 141 10.16 -22.33 -5.87
C LYS A 141 8.67 -22.37 -6.26
N GLN A 142 7.89 -23.06 -5.44
CA GLN A 142 6.47 -23.33 -5.66
C GLN A 142 5.80 -23.62 -4.31
N ILE A 143 4.49 -23.43 -4.29
CA ILE A 143 3.63 -23.62 -3.11
C ILE A 143 3.46 -25.12 -2.83
N ASN A 144 3.77 -25.55 -1.61
CA ASN A 144 3.70 -26.96 -1.20
C ASN A 144 2.65 -27.24 -0.10
N TYR A 145 1.72 -26.31 0.12
CA TYR A 145 0.67 -26.46 1.13
C TYR A 145 -0.58 -27.15 0.56
N PRO A 146 -1.17 -28.15 1.25
CA PRO A 146 -2.35 -28.85 0.75
C PRO A 146 -3.62 -28.00 0.73
N TYR A 147 -3.66 -26.92 1.53
CA TYR A 147 -4.76 -25.96 1.61
C TYR A 147 -4.67 -24.84 0.56
N ALA A 148 -3.57 -24.76 -0.21
CA ALA A 148 -3.39 -23.71 -1.18
C ALA A 148 -4.42 -23.81 -2.32
N HIS A 149 -4.92 -22.66 -2.76
CA HIS A 149 -5.90 -22.53 -3.84
C HIS A 149 -5.45 -23.26 -5.12
N GLU A 150 -4.20 -23.05 -5.53
CA GLU A 150 -3.57 -23.78 -6.62
C GLU A 150 -2.41 -24.63 -6.08
N LYS A 151 -2.53 -25.96 -6.25
CA LYS A 151 -1.47 -26.90 -5.85
C LYS A 151 -0.23 -26.71 -6.70
N ASN A 152 0.94 -26.64 -6.08
CA ASN A 152 2.22 -26.46 -6.75
C ASN A 152 2.30 -25.18 -7.60
N ALA A 153 1.50 -24.15 -7.29
CA ALA A 153 1.61 -22.86 -7.97
C ALA A 153 3.03 -22.30 -7.82
N SER A 154 3.55 -21.74 -8.91
CA SER A 154 4.91 -21.21 -8.97
C SER A 154 5.02 -19.97 -8.09
N TYR A 155 6.15 -19.78 -7.40
CA TYR A 155 6.49 -18.51 -6.75
C TYR A 155 6.87 -17.45 -7.79
N SER A 156 5.86 -16.98 -8.52
CA SER A 156 5.99 -15.97 -9.55
C SER A 156 4.81 -15.00 -9.51
N GLY A 157 5.04 -13.75 -9.95
CA GLY A 157 3.99 -12.76 -10.04
C GLY A 157 2.88 -13.12 -11.05
N SER A 158 3.21 -13.83 -12.13
CA SER A 158 2.22 -14.29 -13.12
C SER A 158 1.31 -15.39 -12.56
N SER A 159 1.83 -16.33 -11.77
CA SER A 159 1.03 -17.35 -11.08
C SER A 159 0.07 -16.68 -10.09
N LEU A 160 0.58 -15.77 -9.27
CA LEU A 160 -0.21 -15.07 -8.25
C LEU A 160 -1.34 -14.26 -8.89
N THR A 161 -1.01 -13.50 -9.94
CA THR A 161 -2.00 -12.74 -10.72
C THR A 161 -3.09 -13.64 -11.29
N ASN A 162 -2.73 -14.80 -11.85
CA ASN A 162 -3.71 -15.72 -12.41
C ASN A 162 -4.64 -16.28 -11.32
N ASN A 163 -4.12 -16.57 -10.12
CA ASN A 163 -4.94 -17.02 -8.99
C ASN A 163 -5.96 -15.94 -8.60
N LEU A 164 -5.52 -14.69 -8.45
CA LEU A 164 -6.41 -13.57 -8.16
C LEU A 164 -7.46 -13.35 -9.25
N LYS A 165 -7.08 -13.46 -10.53
CA LYS A 165 -8.04 -13.34 -11.64
C LYS A 165 -9.10 -14.44 -11.61
N THR A 166 -8.70 -15.69 -11.33
CA THR A 166 -9.63 -16.82 -11.17
C THR A 166 -10.58 -16.54 -10.02
N ILE A 167 -10.08 -16.16 -8.85
CA ILE A 167 -10.92 -15.85 -7.68
C ILE A 167 -11.90 -14.70 -7.97
N ILE A 168 -11.43 -13.60 -8.56
CA ILE A 168 -12.30 -12.46 -8.91
C ILE A 168 -13.37 -12.89 -9.93
N THR A 169 -13.02 -13.71 -10.92
CA THR A 169 -13.96 -14.15 -11.95
C THR A 169 -15.00 -15.13 -11.39
N ASP A 170 -14.55 -16.13 -10.63
CA ASP A 170 -15.39 -17.19 -10.09
C ASP A 170 -16.30 -16.67 -8.97
N PHE A 171 -15.76 -15.85 -8.07
CA PHE A 171 -16.55 -15.25 -7.00
C PHE A 171 -17.40 -14.08 -7.49
N ASN A 172 -17.01 -13.38 -8.56
CA ASN A 172 -17.69 -12.21 -9.10
C ASN A 172 -18.08 -11.19 -8.01
N PRO A 173 -17.12 -10.64 -7.24
CA PRO A 173 -17.41 -9.68 -6.18
C PRO A 173 -18.03 -8.40 -6.76
N THR A 174 -18.81 -7.68 -5.95
CA THR A 174 -19.21 -6.30 -6.26
C THR A 174 -18.36 -5.29 -5.49
N ILE A 175 -17.68 -5.74 -4.43
CA ILE A 175 -16.78 -4.94 -3.59
C ILE A 175 -15.51 -5.75 -3.32
N ILE A 176 -14.34 -5.16 -3.56
CA ILE A 176 -13.03 -5.71 -3.16
C ILE A 176 -12.39 -4.76 -2.14
N VAL A 177 -11.94 -5.33 -1.02
CA VAL A 177 -11.22 -4.64 0.05
C VAL A 177 -9.82 -5.24 0.18
N TYR A 178 -8.77 -4.42 0.11
CA TYR A 178 -7.36 -4.87 0.06
C TYR A 178 -6.43 -3.82 0.71
N PRO A 179 -5.14 -4.07 0.98
CA PRO A 179 -4.28 -3.03 1.55
C PRO A 179 -4.04 -1.88 0.56
N GLY A 180 -3.86 -0.66 1.08
CA GLY A 180 -3.57 0.52 0.27
C GLY A 180 -2.11 0.60 -0.19
N GLY A 181 -1.87 1.35 -1.27
CA GLY A 181 -0.51 1.60 -1.78
C GLY A 181 0.37 2.44 -0.86
N ASP A 182 -0.22 3.15 0.11
CA ASP A 182 0.45 3.95 1.15
C ASP A 182 0.84 3.15 2.39
N ASP A 183 0.49 1.87 2.44
CA ASP A 183 0.99 0.99 3.50
C ASP A 183 2.51 0.82 3.32
N GLU A 184 3.30 0.96 4.38
CA GLU A 184 4.77 0.90 4.27
C GLU A 184 5.32 -0.54 4.24
N GLN A 185 4.46 -1.54 4.47
CA GLN A 185 4.86 -2.94 4.41
C GLN A 185 4.92 -3.40 2.94
N PHE A 186 6.08 -3.91 2.51
CA PHE A 186 6.34 -4.28 1.12
C PHE A 186 5.34 -5.29 0.52
N ASP A 187 4.88 -6.26 1.29
CA ASP A 187 3.87 -7.23 0.85
C ASP A 187 2.47 -6.61 0.77
N HIS A 188 2.16 -5.63 1.62
CA HIS A 188 0.91 -4.86 1.51
C HIS A 188 0.89 -4.03 0.22
N GLN A 189 1.96 -3.27 -0.04
CA GLN A 189 2.09 -2.50 -1.29
C GLN A 189 2.01 -3.40 -2.53
N ALA A 190 2.71 -4.53 -2.49
CA ALA A 190 2.71 -5.47 -3.60
C ALA A 190 1.34 -6.12 -3.80
N THR A 191 0.62 -6.46 -2.73
CA THR A 191 -0.77 -6.96 -2.80
C THR A 191 -1.68 -5.93 -3.46
N SER A 192 -1.56 -4.64 -3.10
CA SER A 192 -2.27 -3.57 -3.81
C SER A 192 -1.97 -3.62 -5.30
N GLY A 193 -0.70 -3.74 -5.68
CA GLY A 193 -0.33 -3.78 -7.09
C GLY A 193 -0.84 -5.01 -7.84
N PHE A 194 -0.86 -6.18 -7.22
CA PHE A 194 -1.42 -7.40 -7.80
C PHE A 194 -2.94 -7.32 -7.99
N ILE A 195 -3.68 -6.78 -7.01
CA ILE A 195 -5.13 -6.59 -7.12
C ILE A 195 -5.48 -5.56 -8.20
N GLU A 196 -4.78 -4.44 -8.24
CA GLU A 196 -4.94 -3.45 -9.31
C GLU A 196 -4.73 -4.07 -10.69
N HIS A 197 -3.65 -4.85 -10.86
CA HIS A 197 -3.41 -5.53 -12.11
C HIS A 197 -4.50 -6.57 -12.45
N ALA A 198 -4.88 -7.42 -11.48
CA ALA A 198 -5.89 -8.46 -11.70
C ALA A 198 -7.25 -7.85 -12.07
N THR A 199 -7.68 -6.79 -11.39
CA THR A 199 -8.95 -6.09 -11.65
C THR A 199 -8.98 -5.40 -13.02
N ILE A 200 -7.86 -4.81 -13.46
CA ILE A 200 -7.71 -4.29 -14.82
C ILE A 200 -7.85 -5.40 -15.87
N GLN A 201 -7.23 -6.57 -15.62
CA GLN A 201 -7.23 -7.70 -16.55
C GLN A 201 -8.57 -8.43 -16.64
N THR A 202 -9.36 -8.45 -15.56
CA THR A 202 -10.71 -9.02 -15.55
C THR A 202 -11.79 -8.03 -15.98
N GLY A 203 -11.45 -6.76 -16.19
CA GLY A 203 -12.44 -5.71 -16.47
C GLY A 203 -13.38 -5.45 -15.30
N TYR A 204 -12.90 -5.69 -14.07
CA TYR A 204 -13.66 -5.48 -12.84
C TYR A 204 -14.14 -4.02 -12.75
N SER A 205 -15.44 -3.87 -12.51
CA SER A 205 -16.11 -2.55 -12.45
C SER A 205 -16.83 -2.30 -11.11
N GLY A 206 -16.67 -3.22 -10.15
CA GLY A 206 -17.19 -3.03 -8.80
C GLY A 206 -16.38 -2.02 -7.99
N SER A 207 -16.78 -1.82 -6.74
CA SER A 207 -16.14 -0.86 -5.84
C SER A 207 -14.85 -1.43 -5.26
N LYS A 208 -13.83 -0.59 -5.17
CA LYS A 208 -12.54 -0.95 -4.58
C LYS A 208 -12.28 -0.05 -3.38
N TYR A 209 -12.07 -0.65 -2.23
CA TYR A 209 -11.68 0.05 -1.01
C TYR A 209 -10.37 -0.51 -0.50
N THR A 210 -9.60 0.34 0.15
CA THR A 210 -8.33 -0.06 0.74
C THR A 210 -8.30 0.19 2.23
N TYR A 211 -7.62 -0.66 2.99
CA TYR A 211 -7.29 -0.41 4.40
C TYR A 211 -5.80 -0.08 4.58
N LEU A 212 -5.46 0.49 5.72
CA LEU A 212 -4.08 0.86 6.09
C LEU A 212 -3.71 0.22 7.42
N LEU A 213 -2.66 -0.62 7.44
CA LEU A 213 -2.18 -1.29 8.64
C LEU A 213 -0.84 -0.72 9.12
N HIS A 214 0.11 -0.49 8.22
CA HIS A 214 1.45 -0.05 8.59
C HIS A 214 1.78 1.34 8.04
N LEU A 215 1.86 2.32 8.94
CA LEU A 215 2.33 3.68 8.65
C LEU A 215 3.06 4.25 9.89
N PRO A 216 4.30 3.80 10.16
CA PRO A 216 5.09 4.36 11.26
C PRO A 216 5.26 5.89 11.16
N PRO A 217 5.65 6.55 12.26
CA PRO A 217 5.82 5.97 13.59
C PRO A 217 4.52 5.87 14.38
N ASN A 218 3.47 6.63 14.02
CA ASN A 218 2.37 6.92 14.94
C ASN A 218 1.01 6.30 14.56
N TRP A 219 0.92 5.51 13.48
CA TRP A 219 -0.33 4.86 13.08
C TRP A 219 -0.60 3.54 13.82
N PRO A 220 -1.85 3.28 14.25
CA PRO A 220 -2.91 4.26 14.48
C PRO A 220 -2.63 5.02 15.78
N SER A 221 -3.11 6.26 15.90
CA SER A 221 -2.83 7.08 17.07
C SER A 221 -4.03 7.13 18.02
N PRO A 222 -3.88 6.82 19.32
CA PRO A 222 -2.69 6.25 19.97
C PRO A 222 -2.47 4.76 19.66
N ARG A 223 -1.20 4.31 19.63
CA ARG A 223 -0.79 2.92 19.33
C ARG A 223 -0.93 1.98 20.54
N SER A 224 -2.10 1.97 21.17
CA SER A 224 -2.43 1.04 22.26
C SER A 224 -3.92 0.68 22.28
N TYR A 225 -4.31 -0.25 23.15
CA TYR A 225 -5.69 -0.71 23.30
C TYR A 225 -6.58 0.36 23.98
N TYR A 226 -7.44 0.97 23.19
CA TYR A 226 -8.41 2.02 23.55
C TYR A 226 -9.69 1.81 22.72
N PRO A 227 -10.45 0.73 22.97
CA PRO A 227 -11.62 0.35 22.16
C PRO A 227 -12.73 1.42 22.13
N GLU A 228 -12.70 2.36 23.08
CA GLU A 228 -13.62 3.50 23.15
C GLU A 228 -13.29 4.62 22.14
N TYR A 229 -12.14 4.58 21.49
CA TYR A 229 -11.72 5.59 20.52
C TYR A 229 -12.15 5.24 19.10
N TYR A 230 -12.20 6.26 18.24
CA TYR A 230 -12.33 6.11 16.80
C TYR A 230 -10.95 6.06 16.13
N LEU A 231 -10.81 5.27 15.07
CA LEU A 231 -9.76 5.45 14.08
C LEU A 231 -10.06 6.73 13.29
N VAL A 232 -9.08 7.62 13.23
CA VAL A 232 -9.09 8.83 12.38
C VAL A 232 -7.97 8.72 11.36
N PRO A 233 -8.15 9.16 10.10
CA PRO A 233 -7.09 9.11 9.09
C PRO A 233 -5.76 9.72 9.56
N PRO A 234 -4.60 9.16 9.15
CA PRO A 234 -3.31 9.72 9.50
C PRO A 234 -3.20 11.13 8.91
N LYS A 235 -2.80 12.12 9.73
CA LYS A 235 -2.72 13.53 9.31
C LYS A 235 -1.87 13.72 8.05
N GLN A 236 -0.82 12.92 7.88
CA GLN A 236 0.08 12.98 6.72
C GLN A 236 -0.54 12.47 5.41
N LEU A 237 -1.67 11.74 5.49
CA LEU A 237 -2.42 11.22 4.34
C LEU A 237 -3.75 11.95 4.11
N VAL A 238 -3.97 13.12 4.73
CA VAL A 238 -5.19 13.92 4.54
C VAL A 238 -4.93 15.07 3.57
N GLY A 239 -5.77 15.18 2.53
CA GLY A 239 -5.71 16.29 1.58
C GLY A 239 -4.55 16.23 0.58
N MET A 240 -3.90 15.07 0.44
CA MET A 240 -2.84 14.86 -0.54
C MET A 240 -3.38 14.86 -1.97
N GLU A 241 -2.58 15.41 -2.90
CA GLU A 241 -2.87 15.33 -4.33
C GLU A 241 -2.85 13.88 -4.81
N ASN A 242 -3.95 13.43 -5.42
CA ASN A 242 -4.17 12.04 -5.82
C ASN A 242 -3.94 11.02 -4.69
N GLY A 243 -4.15 11.46 -3.45
CA GLY A 243 -4.08 10.62 -2.25
C GLY A 243 -5.40 9.94 -1.88
N PRO A 244 -5.44 9.31 -0.69
CA PRO A 244 -6.60 8.55 -0.25
C PRO A 244 -7.84 9.42 -0.01
N LYS A 245 -8.97 8.95 -0.52
CA LYS A 245 -10.31 9.46 -0.17
C LYS A 245 -10.88 8.61 0.97
N TRP A 246 -10.71 9.08 2.20
CA TRP A 246 -11.07 8.34 3.41
C TRP A 246 -12.58 8.25 3.62
N SER A 247 -13.04 7.08 4.08
CA SER A 247 -14.38 6.81 4.58
C SER A 247 -14.34 6.05 5.90
N VAL A 248 -15.40 6.22 6.70
CA VAL A 248 -15.54 5.62 8.03
C VAL A 248 -16.65 4.57 8.01
N PHE A 249 -16.33 3.38 8.49
CA PHE A 249 -17.30 2.30 8.72
C PHE A 249 -17.52 2.12 10.22
N ASN A 250 -18.62 2.67 10.75
CA ASN A 250 -18.93 2.59 12.18
C ASN A 250 -19.38 1.19 12.56
N LEU A 251 -18.87 0.69 13.68
CA LEU A 251 -19.23 -0.63 14.21
C LEU A 251 -20.34 -0.51 15.25
N THR A 252 -21.22 -1.50 15.28
CA THR A 252 -22.10 -1.71 16.44
C THR A 252 -21.31 -2.33 17.59
N THR A 253 -21.80 -2.20 18.82
CA THR A 253 -21.18 -2.86 19.98
C THR A 253 -21.08 -4.38 19.82
N HIS A 254 -21.97 -5.00 19.06
CA HIS A 254 -21.87 -6.42 18.75
C HIS A 254 -20.67 -6.72 17.83
N GLN A 255 -20.52 -5.95 16.75
CA GLN A 255 -19.41 -6.08 15.80
C GLN A 255 -18.06 -5.75 16.44
N GLU A 256 -17.99 -4.75 17.32
CA GLU A 256 -16.78 -4.44 18.12
C GLU A 256 -16.31 -5.67 18.91
N ARG A 257 -17.23 -6.36 19.60
CA ARG A 257 -16.91 -7.55 20.42
C ARG A 257 -16.52 -8.74 19.56
N LEU A 258 -17.23 -9.00 18.46
CA LEU A 258 -16.88 -10.08 17.53
C LEU A 258 -15.49 -9.86 16.93
N LYS A 259 -15.17 -8.63 16.53
CA LYS A 259 -13.85 -8.26 16.03
C LYS A 259 -12.77 -8.49 17.08
N GLU A 260 -13.00 -8.09 18.33
CA GLU A 260 -12.06 -8.32 19.43
C GLU A 260 -11.83 -9.82 19.70
N GLU A 261 -12.91 -10.61 19.82
CA GLU A 261 -12.82 -12.05 20.04
C GLU A 261 -12.10 -12.75 18.87
N SER A 262 -12.42 -12.36 17.64
CA SER A 262 -11.77 -12.84 16.43
C SER A 262 -10.27 -12.52 16.41
N LEU A 263 -9.89 -11.28 16.74
CA LEU A 263 -8.48 -10.86 16.75
C LEU A 263 -7.68 -11.62 17.83
N GLN A 264 -8.29 -11.92 18.98
CA GLN A 264 -7.64 -12.72 20.02
C GLN A 264 -7.40 -14.19 19.64
N ALA A 265 -7.98 -14.69 18.54
CA ALA A 265 -7.70 -16.04 18.02
C ALA A 265 -6.29 -16.16 17.43
N TYR A 266 -5.67 -15.06 17.02
CA TYR A 266 -4.31 -15.01 16.43
C TYR A 266 -3.24 -14.94 17.53
N ARG A 267 -3.18 -15.99 18.36
CA ARG A 267 -2.35 -16.07 19.56
C ARG A 267 -0.86 -15.84 19.31
N THR A 268 -0.36 -16.15 18.11
CA THR A 268 1.04 -15.94 17.75
C THR A 268 1.37 -14.47 17.48
N GLN A 269 0.39 -13.67 17.06
CA GLN A 269 0.57 -12.26 16.66
C GLN A 269 0.00 -11.27 17.70
N ILE A 270 -1.06 -11.67 18.41
CA ILE A 270 -1.82 -10.83 19.31
C ILE A 270 -1.52 -11.19 20.76
N VAL A 271 -0.45 -10.60 21.27
CA VAL A 271 -0.09 -10.59 22.70
C VAL A 271 -0.64 -9.33 23.39
N PRO A 272 -0.78 -9.30 24.73
CA PRO A 272 -1.34 -8.13 25.44
C PRO A 272 -0.63 -6.80 25.19
N SER A 273 0.66 -6.83 24.84
CA SER A 273 1.46 -5.65 24.48
C SER A 273 1.53 -5.38 22.97
N SER A 274 0.79 -6.13 22.16
CA SER A 274 0.80 -5.95 20.70
C SER A 274 0.17 -4.62 20.33
N TYR A 275 0.85 -3.83 19.51
CA TYR A 275 0.28 -2.60 19.00
C TYR A 275 -0.92 -2.88 18.08
N LEU A 276 -1.07 -4.09 17.54
CA LEU A 276 -2.20 -4.46 16.68
C LEU A 276 -3.56 -4.35 17.40
N LEU A 277 -3.56 -4.45 18.75
CA LEU A 277 -4.74 -4.18 19.58
C LEU A 277 -5.23 -2.72 19.45
N SER A 278 -4.43 -1.81 18.91
CA SER A 278 -4.83 -0.43 18.65
C SER A 278 -5.80 -0.25 17.48
N PHE A 279 -6.03 -1.30 16.69
CA PHE A 279 -7.07 -1.34 15.65
C PHE A 279 -8.44 -1.79 16.18
N LEU A 280 -8.52 -2.20 17.45
CA LEU A 280 -9.79 -2.36 18.16
C LEU A 280 -10.29 -0.97 18.56
N ARG A 281 -11.27 -0.48 17.80
CA ARG A 281 -11.82 0.88 17.84
C ARG A 281 -13.31 0.84 17.46
N LYS A 282 -14.00 1.97 17.65
CA LYS A 282 -15.42 2.16 17.33
C LYS A 282 -15.77 2.10 15.84
N ASN A 283 -14.77 2.15 14.97
CA ASN A 283 -14.93 2.12 13.53
C ASN A 283 -13.73 1.44 12.85
N GLU A 284 -13.94 1.13 11.59
CA GLU A 284 -12.91 0.81 10.62
C GLU A 284 -12.72 1.99 9.66
N LEU A 285 -11.53 2.08 9.06
CA LEU A 285 -11.19 3.12 8.09
C LEU A 285 -10.83 2.49 6.77
N PHE A 286 -11.40 3.07 5.73
CA PHE A 286 -11.17 2.67 4.36
C PHE A 286 -10.83 3.90 3.52
N ALA A 287 -10.18 3.66 2.40
CA ALA A 287 -9.89 4.70 1.42
C ALA A 287 -10.13 4.22 0.00
N GLU A 288 -10.46 5.16 -0.87
CA GLU A 288 -10.48 4.95 -2.31
C GLU A 288 -9.34 5.72 -2.96
N TYR A 289 -8.69 5.11 -3.94
CA TYR A 289 -7.68 5.76 -4.79
C TYR A 289 -8.23 5.90 -6.20
N SER A 290 -8.10 7.11 -6.76
CA SER A 290 -8.46 7.35 -8.16
C SER A 290 -7.29 6.95 -9.06
N THR A 291 -7.59 6.32 -10.20
CA THR A 291 -6.61 6.13 -11.26
C THR A 291 -6.13 7.49 -11.76
N ILE A 292 -4.80 7.71 -11.76
CA ILE A 292 -4.20 8.94 -12.25
C ILE A 292 -4.14 8.87 -13.77
N ASN A 293 -4.81 9.80 -14.46
CA ASN A 293 -4.81 9.84 -15.92
C ASN A 293 -3.73 10.79 -16.42
N VAL A 294 -2.88 10.32 -17.34
CA VAL A 294 -1.85 11.12 -18.00
C VAL A 294 -2.11 11.09 -19.51
N SER A 295 -2.44 12.25 -20.08
CA SER A 295 -2.68 12.41 -21.51
C SER A 295 -1.36 12.58 -22.28
N ARG A 296 -1.35 12.12 -23.54
CA ARG A 296 -0.23 12.42 -24.42
C ARG A 296 -0.27 13.86 -24.87
N ASN A 297 0.84 14.55 -24.68
CA ASN A 297 1.00 15.91 -25.14
C ASN A 297 1.61 15.94 -26.54
N ASN A 298 1.12 16.87 -27.37
CA ASN A 298 1.70 17.19 -28.68
C ASN A 298 2.83 18.23 -28.60
N VAL A 299 3.08 18.76 -27.40
CA VAL A 299 4.17 19.69 -27.14
C VAL A 299 5.46 18.89 -27.06
N ASN A 300 6.49 19.35 -27.78
CA ASN A 300 7.84 18.79 -27.70
C ASN A 300 8.62 19.60 -26.66
N ILE A 301 8.68 19.11 -25.42
CA ILE A 301 9.42 19.79 -24.35
C ILE A 301 10.86 19.29 -24.42
N THR A 302 11.81 20.20 -24.60
CA THR A 302 13.21 19.83 -24.76
C THR A 302 13.92 19.67 -23.42
N GLU A 303 15.00 18.90 -23.41
CA GLU A 303 15.92 18.82 -22.26
C GLU A 303 16.35 20.21 -21.76
N GLN A 304 16.56 21.16 -22.69
CA GLN A 304 16.93 22.53 -22.36
C GLN A 304 15.83 23.31 -21.63
N ASP A 305 14.55 23.03 -21.91
CA ASP A 305 13.42 23.69 -21.25
C ASP A 305 13.37 23.30 -19.77
N TYR A 306 13.56 22.01 -19.47
CA TYR A 306 13.68 21.51 -18.10
C TYR A 306 14.96 21.99 -17.40
N ALA A 307 16.12 21.94 -18.07
CA ALA A 307 17.39 22.41 -17.51
C ALA A 307 17.31 23.90 -17.13
N ARG A 308 16.73 24.74 -17.99
CA ARG A 308 16.46 26.16 -17.71
C ARG A 308 15.35 26.37 -16.68
N GLY A 309 14.51 25.35 -16.41
CA GLY A 309 13.37 25.40 -15.49
C GLY A 309 12.24 26.24 -16.01
N LEU A 310 12.08 26.27 -17.33
CA LEU A 310 10.91 26.85 -17.99
C LEU A 310 9.68 25.98 -17.77
N GLN A 311 9.87 24.67 -17.53
CA GLN A 311 8.84 23.68 -17.21
C GLN A 311 9.35 22.67 -16.18
N VAL A 312 8.42 21.91 -15.59
CA VAL A 312 8.66 20.70 -14.77
C VAL A 312 7.60 19.66 -15.16
N PRO A 313 7.91 18.35 -15.15
CA PRO A 313 6.90 17.36 -15.48
C PRO A 313 5.71 17.42 -14.54
N SER A 314 4.53 17.09 -15.05
CA SER A 314 3.27 17.11 -14.29
C SER A 314 3.37 16.22 -13.07
N ILE A 315 3.09 16.75 -11.88
CA ILE A 315 3.09 15.97 -10.64
C ILE A 315 1.94 14.96 -10.71
N LEU A 316 2.26 13.68 -10.51
CA LEU A 316 1.27 12.61 -10.48
C LEU A 316 0.76 12.38 -9.07
N PHE A 317 1.65 12.36 -8.09
CA PHE A 317 1.30 12.21 -6.69
C PHE A 317 2.43 12.72 -5.82
N VAL A 318 2.06 12.99 -4.57
CA VAL A 318 2.96 13.46 -3.51
C VAL A 318 3.17 12.36 -2.48
N ASP A 319 4.29 12.46 -1.79
CA ASP A 319 4.71 11.59 -0.70
C ASP A 319 4.99 12.43 0.56
N ALA A 320 4.77 11.85 1.73
CA ALA A 320 4.68 12.64 2.97
C ALA A 320 6.06 12.84 3.60
N ALA A 321 6.64 14.04 3.43
CA ALA A 321 7.94 14.38 4.02
C ALA A 321 8.15 13.83 5.46
N GLY A 322 9.23 13.09 5.65
CA GLY A 322 9.66 12.51 6.92
C GLY A 322 8.92 11.25 7.36
N ASP A 323 8.29 10.53 6.43
CA ASP A 323 7.73 9.18 6.63
C ASP A 323 8.76 8.05 6.43
N GLY A 324 9.91 8.35 5.81
CA GLY A 324 11.03 7.43 5.69
C GLY A 324 11.58 6.85 7.01
N LYS A 325 12.53 5.91 6.86
CA LYS A 325 13.10 5.07 7.93
C LYS A 325 13.64 5.82 9.16
N TYR A 326 14.19 7.01 8.97
CA TYR A 326 14.75 7.86 10.03
C TYR A 326 13.87 9.09 10.34
N HIS A 327 12.64 9.11 9.85
CA HIS A 327 11.58 10.06 10.18
C HIS A 327 11.99 11.52 9.95
N GLY A 328 12.46 11.81 8.72
CA GLY A 328 12.79 13.15 8.24
C GLY A 328 14.23 13.61 8.53
N LYS A 329 15.12 12.70 8.96
CA LYS A 329 16.56 12.98 9.13
C LYS A 329 17.38 12.64 7.89
N GLU A 330 16.73 12.03 6.90
CA GLU A 330 17.27 11.53 5.65
C GLU A 330 16.88 12.43 4.48
N GLU A 331 16.89 13.76 4.66
CA GLU A 331 16.35 14.72 3.67
C GLU A 331 16.75 14.43 2.20
N PRO A 332 18.01 14.04 1.85
CA PRO A 332 18.34 13.69 0.47
C PRO A 332 17.61 12.46 -0.07
N TRP A 333 17.29 11.48 0.77
CA TRP A 333 16.59 10.24 0.41
C TRP A 333 15.07 10.37 0.47
N ASP A 334 14.57 11.28 1.29
CA ASP A 334 13.14 11.58 1.48
C ASP A 334 12.52 12.16 0.20
N ILE A 335 11.65 11.40 -0.44
CA ILE A 335 10.98 11.70 -1.71
C ILE A 335 9.69 12.47 -1.40
N LEU A 336 9.40 13.49 -2.22
CA LEU A 336 8.24 14.38 -2.05
C LEU A 336 7.19 14.21 -3.13
N SER A 337 7.60 13.80 -4.33
CA SER A 337 6.68 13.68 -5.45
C SER A 337 7.28 12.90 -6.60
N ALA A 338 6.41 12.18 -7.31
CA ALA A 338 6.68 11.63 -8.63
C ALA A 338 5.89 12.42 -9.69
N GLY A 339 6.51 12.67 -10.84
CA GLY A 339 5.86 13.35 -11.96
C GLY A 339 6.15 12.68 -13.30
N MET A 340 5.30 12.90 -14.29
CA MET A 340 5.47 12.34 -15.63
C MET A 340 4.83 13.22 -16.69
N ASP A 341 5.54 13.39 -17.81
CA ASP A 341 4.98 13.92 -19.06
C ASP A 341 5.20 12.90 -20.19
N ILE A 342 4.15 12.66 -20.99
CA ILE A 342 4.18 11.70 -22.10
C ILE A 342 4.05 12.44 -23.41
N GLU A 343 5.09 12.42 -24.24
CA GLU A 343 5.08 13.03 -25.58
C GLU A 343 5.20 11.96 -26.67
N LYS A 344 5.32 12.39 -27.94
CA LYS A 344 5.39 11.49 -29.10
C LYS A 344 6.72 10.75 -29.22
N GLU A 345 7.83 11.45 -29.03
CA GLU A 345 9.17 10.91 -29.27
C GLU A 345 9.89 10.57 -27.96
N ARG A 346 9.78 11.45 -26.97
CA ARG A 346 10.46 11.34 -25.67
C ARG A 346 9.45 11.57 -24.56
N SER A 347 9.55 10.80 -23.49
CA SER A 347 8.73 10.98 -22.30
C SER A 347 9.64 11.28 -21.13
N TRP A 348 9.10 11.92 -20.10
CA TRP A 348 9.88 12.43 -18.99
C TRP A 348 9.29 11.90 -17.70
N ILE A 349 10.14 11.40 -16.82
CA ILE A 349 9.78 11.05 -15.45
C ILE A 349 10.58 11.94 -14.53
N SER A 350 9.92 12.52 -13.53
CA SER A 350 10.58 13.29 -12.50
C SER A 350 10.36 12.71 -11.13
N LEU A 351 11.34 12.93 -10.26
CA LEU A 351 11.18 12.74 -8.83
C LEU A 351 11.82 13.93 -8.11
N LYS A 352 11.20 14.35 -7.01
CA LYS A 352 11.68 15.44 -6.17
C LYS A 352 11.94 14.90 -4.76
N THR A 353 13.03 15.31 -4.15
CA THR A 353 13.39 14.97 -2.76
C THR A 353 13.28 16.20 -1.86
N VAL A 354 13.29 16.02 -0.53
CA VAL A 354 13.34 17.15 0.43
C VAL A 354 14.66 17.91 0.27
N GLY A 355 15.76 17.20 0.45
CA GLY A 355 17.13 17.68 0.32
C GLY A 355 17.68 17.51 -1.10
N LYS A 356 18.88 18.04 -1.36
CA LYS A 356 19.56 17.80 -2.65
C LYS A 356 20.04 16.35 -2.74
N PRO A 357 19.88 15.67 -3.89
CA PRO A 357 20.40 14.32 -4.09
C PRO A 357 21.90 14.23 -3.78
N VAL A 358 22.30 13.14 -3.11
CA VAL A 358 23.69 12.86 -2.73
C VAL A 358 24.23 11.62 -3.44
N SER A 359 25.54 11.56 -3.68
CA SER A 359 26.20 10.45 -4.41
C SER A 359 26.13 9.09 -3.71
N SER A 360 25.79 9.07 -2.41
CA SER A 360 25.61 7.82 -1.66
C SER A 360 24.18 7.24 -1.73
N ALA A 361 23.27 7.95 -2.40
CA ALA A 361 21.90 7.52 -2.61
C ALA A 361 21.74 6.87 -4.00
N VAL A 362 20.92 5.82 -4.06
CA VAL A 362 20.42 5.27 -5.32
C VAL A 362 18.91 5.40 -5.33
N TYR A 363 18.37 6.13 -6.31
CA TYR A 363 16.92 6.30 -6.48
C TYR A 363 16.44 5.36 -7.58
N ASN A 364 15.47 4.50 -7.26
CA ASN A 364 14.92 3.53 -8.18
C ASN A 364 13.47 3.91 -8.50
N VAL A 365 13.21 4.36 -9.72
CA VAL A 365 11.85 4.47 -10.25
C VAL A 365 11.46 3.14 -10.86
N ARG A 366 10.33 2.58 -10.42
CA ARG A 366 9.81 1.30 -10.89
C ARG A 366 8.51 1.50 -11.66
N LEU A 367 8.44 0.95 -12.86
CA LEU A 367 7.26 0.94 -13.71
C LEU A 367 6.90 -0.51 -14.00
N ASN A 368 5.82 -0.97 -13.37
CA ASN A 368 5.18 -2.22 -13.76
C ASN A 368 4.10 -1.88 -14.79
N ILE A 369 4.45 -2.08 -16.07
CA ILE A 369 3.64 -1.66 -17.22
C ILE A 369 2.77 -2.83 -17.67
N PHE A 370 1.47 -2.59 -17.74
CA PHE A 370 0.46 -3.57 -18.13
C PHE A 370 -0.23 -3.14 -19.43
N ASN A 371 0.12 -3.83 -20.51
CA ASN A 371 -0.53 -3.71 -21.80
C ASN A 371 -1.51 -4.88 -22.01
N PRO A 372 -2.52 -4.73 -22.88
CA PRO A 372 -3.35 -5.86 -23.31
C PRO A 372 -2.54 -7.03 -23.89
N GLU A 373 -1.41 -6.74 -24.55
CA GLU A 373 -0.55 -7.73 -25.22
C GLU A 373 0.49 -8.37 -24.29
N GLY A 374 0.69 -7.85 -23.07
CA GLY A 374 1.73 -8.34 -22.17
C GLY A 374 2.13 -7.35 -21.10
N THR A 375 3.00 -7.80 -20.20
CA THR A 375 3.43 -7.03 -19.04
C THR A 375 4.94 -6.84 -19.05
N GLN A 376 5.43 -5.67 -18.65
CA GLN A 376 6.85 -5.29 -18.71
C GLN A 376 7.28 -4.64 -17.40
N ARG A 377 8.50 -4.97 -16.93
CA ARG A 377 9.09 -4.40 -15.72
C ARG A 377 10.21 -3.48 -16.17
N VAL A 378 10.09 -2.21 -15.84
CA VAL A 378 11.11 -1.20 -16.11
C VAL A 378 11.58 -0.65 -14.79
N LYS A 379 12.89 -0.62 -14.61
CA LYS A 379 13.53 0.01 -13.46
C LYS A 379 14.47 1.08 -13.97
N ILE A 380 14.32 2.31 -13.50
CA ILE A 380 15.25 3.41 -13.77
C ILE A 380 16.00 3.69 -12.47
N SER A 381 17.31 3.53 -12.50
CA SER A 381 18.17 3.77 -11.34
C SER A 381 18.98 5.04 -11.57
N VAL A 382 18.90 6.00 -10.66
CA VAL A 382 19.80 7.15 -10.60
C VAL A 382 20.84 6.87 -9.52
N ASP A 383 22.08 6.68 -9.93
CA ASP A 383 23.23 6.38 -9.07
C ASP A 383 24.44 7.22 -9.48
N ASN A 384 25.04 7.90 -8.51
CA ASN A 384 26.22 8.75 -8.70
C ASN A 384 26.09 9.75 -9.87
N GLY A 385 24.90 10.36 -10.03
CA GLY A 385 24.64 11.37 -11.06
C GLY A 385 24.45 10.83 -12.48
N ALA A 386 24.31 9.52 -12.66
CA ALA A 386 23.94 8.88 -13.93
C ALA A 386 22.61 8.13 -13.78
N ALA A 387 21.79 8.15 -14.84
CA ALA A 387 20.54 7.41 -14.88
C ALA A 387 20.68 6.21 -15.83
N ARG A 388 20.22 5.03 -15.38
CA ARG A 388 20.19 3.80 -16.19
C ARG A 388 18.80 3.22 -16.22
N LEU A 389 18.33 2.88 -17.40
CA LEU A 389 17.06 2.21 -17.62
C LEU A 389 17.31 0.72 -17.86
N GLU A 390 16.70 -0.11 -17.02
CA GLU A 390 16.72 -1.56 -17.10
C GLU A 390 15.35 -2.09 -17.48
N ARG A 391 15.32 -3.07 -18.39
CA ARG A 391 14.09 -3.77 -18.79
C ARG A 391 14.24 -5.24 -18.49
N GLY A 392 13.35 -5.78 -17.66
CA GLY A 392 13.24 -7.20 -17.39
C GLY A 392 12.36 -7.87 -18.44
N SER A 393 12.91 -8.78 -19.23
CA SER A 393 12.17 -9.79 -19.99
C SER A 393 12.75 -11.18 -19.73
N ILE A 394 11.99 -12.22 -20.07
CA ILE A 394 12.32 -13.63 -19.80
C ILE A 394 13.75 -13.94 -20.28
N GLY A 395 14.68 -14.11 -19.35
CA GLY A 395 16.07 -14.53 -19.63
C GLY A 395 16.99 -13.47 -20.26
N THR A 396 16.52 -12.23 -20.48
CA THR A 396 17.34 -11.12 -20.98
C THR A 396 16.98 -9.82 -20.27
N SER A 397 17.95 -9.27 -19.53
CA SER A 397 17.92 -7.89 -19.08
C SER A 397 18.68 -7.02 -20.08
N THR A 398 18.05 -5.91 -20.48
CA THR A 398 18.75 -4.85 -21.21
C THR A 398 18.94 -3.69 -20.26
N SER A 399 20.09 -3.03 -20.34
CA SER A 399 20.43 -1.84 -19.56
C SER A 399 21.01 -0.79 -20.51
N GLU A 400 20.47 0.42 -20.46
CA GLU A 400 20.94 1.56 -21.26
C GLU A 400 21.06 2.81 -20.37
N GLU A 401 22.08 3.62 -20.63
CA GLU A 401 22.20 4.94 -19.99
C GLU A 401 21.22 5.90 -20.66
N ILE A 402 20.51 6.69 -19.85
CA ILE A 402 19.50 7.64 -20.32
C ILE A 402 19.83 9.06 -19.85
N PRO A 403 19.42 10.10 -20.62
CA PRO A 403 19.61 11.49 -20.20
C PRO A 403 19.00 11.79 -18.83
N LEU A 404 19.76 12.50 -18.00
CA LEU A 404 19.39 12.91 -16.65
C LEU A 404 19.65 14.40 -16.46
N ILE A 405 18.65 15.12 -15.99
CA ILE A 405 18.76 16.51 -15.56
C ILE A 405 18.60 16.52 -14.04
N ILE A 406 19.60 17.03 -13.33
CA ILE A 406 19.51 17.30 -11.89
C ILE A 406 19.44 18.81 -11.69
N LYS A 407 18.31 19.29 -11.15
CA LYS A 407 18.10 20.69 -10.80
C LYS A 407 17.66 20.81 -9.36
N ASN A 408 18.52 21.40 -8.53
CA ASN A 408 18.31 21.51 -7.08
C ASN A 408 18.02 20.13 -6.44
N ASN A 409 16.78 19.90 -6.04
CA ASN A 409 16.29 18.67 -5.42
C ASN A 409 15.34 17.89 -6.34
N THR A 410 15.39 18.14 -7.65
CA THR A 410 14.57 17.45 -8.66
C THR A 410 15.47 16.75 -9.67
N MET A 411 15.16 15.50 -9.95
CA MET A 411 15.77 14.69 -10.98
C MET A 411 14.74 14.43 -12.08
N ILE A 412 15.12 14.65 -13.33
CA ILE A 412 14.26 14.46 -14.51
C ILE A 412 14.99 13.51 -15.46
N MET A 413 14.34 12.40 -15.78
CA MET A 413 14.87 11.30 -16.59
C MET A 413 14.11 11.25 -17.91
N GLU A 414 14.84 11.26 -19.02
CA GLU A 414 14.27 11.02 -20.34
C GLU A 414 14.09 9.52 -20.56
N VAL A 415 12.89 9.09 -20.94
CA VAL A 415 12.58 7.69 -21.20
C VAL A 415 11.95 7.51 -22.58
N PRO A 416 12.16 6.37 -23.26
CA PRO A 416 11.55 6.10 -24.56
C PRO A 416 10.02 6.06 -24.49
N SER A 417 9.32 6.90 -25.27
CA SER A 417 7.85 6.95 -25.29
C SER A 417 7.19 5.65 -25.75
N ASN A 418 7.93 4.77 -26.42
CA ASN A 418 7.46 3.45 -26.83
C ASN A 418 7.16 2.52 -25.64
N LEU A 419 7.70 2.78 -24.44
CA LEU A 419 7.33 2.10 -23.20
C LEU A 419 5.84 2.27 -22.89
N PHE A 420 5.29 3.41 -23.31
CA PHE A 420 3.91 3.78 -23.04
C PHE A 420 2.99 3.50 -24.22
N LYS A 421 3.42 2.81 -25.28
CA LYS A 421 2.57 2.48 -26.44
C LYS A 421 1.30 1.71 -26.01
N ASN A 422 0.22 1.82 -26.78
CA ASN A 422 -1.05 1.12 -26.52
C ASN A 422 -1.75 1.51 -25.21
N ASN A 423 -1.44 2.69 -24.67
CA ASN A 423 -2.15 3.32 -23.56
C ASN A 423 -2.20 2.39 -22.32
N PRO A 424 -1.04 2.00 -21.75
CA PRO A 424 -0.99 1.04 -20.66
C PRO A 424 -1.59 1.58 -19.36
N TYR A 425 -1.85 0.65 -18.45
CA TYR A 425 -1.83 0.96 -17.02
C TYR A 425 -0.42 0.72 -16.49
N ILE A 426 0.02 1.58 -15.58
CA ILE A 426 1.35 1.52 -14.97
C ILE A 426 1.16 1.58 -13.47
N ILE A 427 1.75 0.64 -12.75
CA ILE A 427 2.00 0.84 -11.32
C ILE A 427 3.36 1.52 -11.21
N LEU A 428 3.35 2.75 -10.71
CA LEU A 428 4.52 3.58 -10.48
C LEU A 428 4.82 3.64 -8.98
N SER A 429 6.08 3.40 -8.63
CA SER A 429 6.64 3.66 -7.30
C SER A 429 8.10 4.07 -7.40
N ILE A 430 8.60 4.75 -6.37
CA ILE A 430 9.98 5.20 -6.28
C ILE A 430 10.52 4.79 -4.92
N ASP A 431 11.73 4.25 -4.88
CA ASP A 431 12.44 3.97 -3.62
C ASP A 431 13.83 4.61 -3.63
N ALA A 432 14.24 5.15 -2.47
CA ALA A 432 15.58 5.65 -2.24
C ALA A 432 16.34 4.69 -1.34
N THR A 433 17.52 4.26 -1.79
CA THR A 433 18.32 3.26 -1.11
C THR A 433 19.72 3.75 -0.77
N LYS A 434 20.31 3.15 0.27
CA LYS A 434 21.72 3.33 0.64
C LYS A 434 22.30 1.97 1.02
N SER A 435 23.38 1.57 0.34
CA SER A 435 24.03 0.27 0.57
C SER A 435 23.04 -0.92 0.52
N GLY A 436 22.04 -0.84 -0.37
CA GLY A 436 21.00 -1.86 -0.55
C GLY A 436 19.81 -1.77 0.41
N ALA A 437 19.87 -0.94 1.47
CA ALA A 437 18.73 -0.73 2.35
C ALA A 437 17.82 0.37 1.81
N VAL A 438 16.51 0.10 1.74
CA VAL A 438 15.48 1.13 1.50
C VAL A 438 15.48 2.09 2.70
N LEU A 439 15.70 3.37 2.43
CA LEU A 439 15.62 4.44 3.42
C LEU A 439 14.29 5.17 3.32
N ASP A 440 13.77 5.29 2.11
CA ASP A 440 12.49 5.90 1.83
C ASP A 440 11.83 5.26 0.62
N GLN A 441 10.50 5.29 0.56
CA GLN A 441 9.74 4.79 -0.56
C GLN A 441 8.40 5.50 -0.68
N THR A 442 8.03 5.81 -1.91
CA THR A 442 6.74 6.40 -2.19
C THR A 442 5.63 5.36 -2.11
N PRO A 443 4.36 5.79 -1.98
CA PRO A 443 3.24 4.93 -2.24
C PRO A 443 3.27 4.37 -3.66
N TRP A 444 2.54 3.28 -3.85
CA TRP A 444 2.30 2.70 -5.16
C TRP A 444 1.03 3.29 -5.76
N ARG A 445 1.12 3.81 -6.99
CA ARG A 445 -0.01 4.46 -7.68
C ARG A 445 -0.23 3.91 -9.06
N VAL A 446 -1.50 3.78 -9.43
CA VAL A 446 -1.93 3.37 -10.77
C VAL A 446 -2.07 4.59 -11.66
N VAL A 447 -1.30 4.60 -12.73
CA VAL A 447 -1.30 5.62 -13.77
C VAL A 447 -1.85 5.02 -15.06
N LYS A 448 -2.84 5.66 -15.67
CA LYS A 448 -3.38 5.30 -16.97
C LYS A 448 -2.92 6.31 -18.01
N VAL A 449 -2.18 5.81 -19.00
CA VAL A 449 -1.82 6.60 -20.17
C VAL A 449 -3.03 6.70 -21.08
N GLN A 450 -3.40 7.93 -21.45
CA GLN A 450 -4.50 8.24 -22.35
C GLN A 450 -3.97 8.71 -23.71
N PRO A 451 -4.73 8.48 -24.80
CA PRO A 451 -4.32 8.86 -26.15
C PRO A 451 -4.07 10.37 -26.32
#